data_AF-A0A9D9M502-F1
#
_entry.id   AF-A0A9D9M502-F1
#
_cell.length_a   1.000
_cell.length_b   1.000
_cell.length_c   1.000
_cell.angle_alpha   90.00
_cell.angle_beta   90.00
_cell.angle_gamma   90.00
#
_symmetry.space_group_name_H-M   'P 1'
#
loop_
_entity.id
_entity.type
_entity.pdbx_description
1 polymer ?
#
loop_
_entity_poly.entity_id
_entity_poly.type
_entity_poly.pdbx_seq_one_letter_code
_entity_poly.pdbx_strand_id
1 'polypeptide(L)'
;TDPLMHAGCYYVQDSSAMFVGHIFRRELQRLGSPSGIRVLDLCAAPGGKTTDISSSLREACGGKFTLFSNEVIKSRAATLADNAAIWGDPAVKVISADPALIGKALPGSFDIIVADVPCSGEGMFRKDPRAEQEWSPELVDLCAARQKRILADVWPALREGGVLIYSTCTYEYAENDGNLLWAASTLGGEILPSESGFASYGVKQTECGNLLRAGEVPGEGQWAGALVKTASAPDPLGGNPSLLRPLWSGPPAPERKGKDLIPNADEALSIFFDKNKYPCAELDLQTALHFLHRDSFVLPDAPVGYNVVTYKGHPLGFVKNLGKRCNNLHPSGRRILKDI
;
A
#
# COMPACT_ATOMS: atom_id res chain seq x y z
N THR A 1 -11.63 0.15 19.43
CA THR A 1 -10.70 -0.27 18.36
C THR A 1 -10.66 -1.79 18.32
N ASP A 2 -10.45 -2.42 17.16
CA ASP A 2 -10.34 -3.87 17.05
C ASP A 2 -8.87 -4.29 16.98
N PRO A 3 -8.34 -5.11 17.91
CA PRO A 3 -6.96 -5.58 17.86
C PRO A 3 -6.59 -6.36 16.60
N LEU A 4 -7.54 -7.03 15.94
CA LEU A 4 -7.25 -7.78 14.70
C LEU A 4 -6.79 -6.89 13.54
N MET A 5 -7.25 -5.63 13.49
CA MET A 5 -6.74 -4.65 12.53
C MET A 5 -5.27 -4.32 12.80
N HIS A 6 -4.88 -4.23 14.07
CA HIS A 6 -3.49 -3.98 14.49
C HIS A 6 -2.59 -5.22 14.38
N ALA A 7 -3.19 -6.40 14.24
CA ALA A 7 -2.52 -7.67 13.93
C ALA A 7 -2.39 -7.90 12.41
N GLY A 8 -2.81 -6.95 11.57
CA GLY A 8 -2.73 -7.06 10.11
C GLY A 8 -3.73 -8.05 9.50
N CYS A 9 -4.79 -8.44 10.21
CA CYS A 9 -5.74 -9.44 9.71
C CYS A 9 -6.67 -8.91 8.61
N TYR A 10 -6.93 -7.59 8.60
CA TYR A 10 -7.72 -6.92 7.57
C TYR A 10 -7.36 -5.44 7.49
N TYR A 11 -7.71 -4.82 6.36
CA TYR A 11 -7.58 -3.39 6.13
C TYR A 11 -8.96 -2.80 5.80
N VAL A 12 -9.29 -1.64 6.36
CA VAL A 12 -10.55 -0.94 6.05
C VAL A 12 -10.36 -0.13 4.78
N GLN A 13 -10.94 -0.59 3.67
CA GLN A 13 -10.82 0.03 2.35
C GLN A 13 -12.20 0.25 1.72
N ASP A 14 -12.33 1.32 0.95
CA ASP A 14 -13.52 1.56 0.14
C ASP A 14 -13.66 0.51 -0.97
N SER A 15 -14.87 0.01 -1.19
CA SER A 15 -15.17 -0.97 -2.24
C SER A 15 -14.80 -0.49 -3.64
N SER A 16 -14.98 0.80 -3.95
CA SER A 16 -14.63 1.36 -5.26
C SER A 16 -13.12 1.35 -5.48
N ALA A 17 -12.34 1.62 -4.43
CA ALA A 17 -10.88 1.57 -4.47
C ALA A 17 -10.34 0.14 -4.67
N MET A 18 -11.10 -0.90 -4.29
CA MET A 18 -10.72 -2.31 -4.53
C MET A 18 -10.85 -2.72 -6.00
N PHE A 19 -11.55 -1.94 -6.84
CA PHE A 19 -11.62 -2.17 -8.28
C PHE A 19 -10.25 -2.07 -8.95
N VAL A 20 -9.36 -1.22 -8.43
CA VAL A 20 -7.95 -1.14 -8.88
C VAL A 20 -7.23 -2.46 -8.65
N GLY A 21 -7.47 -3.12 -7.51
CA GLY A 21 -6.95 -4.45 -7.21
C GLY A 21 -7.49 -5.54 -8.15
N HIS A 22 -8.74 -5.41 -8.61
CA HIS A 22 -9.30 -6.30 -9.64
C HIS A 22 -8.51 -6.20 -10.95
N ILE A 23 -8.29 -4.99 -11.47
CA ILE A 23 -7.48 -4.77 -12.68
C ILE A 23 -6.06 -5.31 -12.45
N PHE A 24 -5.47 -5.05 -11.29
CA PHE A 24 -4.14 -5.55 -10.93
C PHE A 24 -4.03 -7.07 -11.04
N ARG A 25 -4.98 -7.82 -10.45
CA ARG A 25 -4.98 -9.29 -10.49
C ARG A 25 -5.14 -9.83 -11.91
N ARG A 26 -5.97 -9.19 -12.75
CA ARG A 26 -6.12 -9.54 -14.17
C ARG A 26 -4.80 -9.41 -14.93
N GLU A 27 -4.10 -8.29 -14.77
CA GLU A 27 -2.83 -8.04 -15.45
C GLU A 27 -1.70 -8.92 -14.90
N LEU A 28 -1.70 -9.18 -13.59
CA LEU A 28 -0.77 -10.13 -12.99
C LEU A 28 -0.93 -11.55 -13.57
N GLN A 29 -2.16 -12.01 -13.77
CA GLN A 29 -2.45 -13.28 -14.43
C GLN A 29 -1.95 -13.28 -15.88
N ARG A 30 -2.18 -12.18 -16.62
CA ARG A 30 -1.71 -12.04 -18.01
C ARG A 30 -0.18 -12.13 -18.14
N LEU A 31 0.56 -11.62 -17.16
CA LEU A 31 2.02 -11.74 -17.12
C LEU A 31 2.51 -13.18 -16.91
N GLY A 32 1.65 -14.10 -16.45
CA GLY A 32 1.97 -15.52 -16.31
C GLY A 32 2.77 -15.87 -15.04
N SER A 33 2.65 -15.07 -13.97
CA SER A 33 3.36 -15.26 -12.68
C SER A 33 4.88 -15.52 -12.79
N PRO A 34 5.67 -14.66 -13.49
CA PRO A 34 7.10 -14.84 -13.56
C PRO A 34 7.74 -14.74 -12.17
N SER A 35 8.79 -15.53 -11.93
CA SER A 35 9.57 -15.38 -10.70
C SER A 35 10.30 -14.04 -10.71
N GLY A 36 10.17 -13.24 -9.64
CA GLY A 36 10.90 -11.99 -9.48
C GLY A 36 10.20 -10.75 -10.01
N ILE A 37 8.86 -10.76 -10.11
CA ILE A 37 8.05 -9.60 -10.50
C ILE A 37 8.40 -8.39 -9.63
N ARG A 38 8.52 -7.23 -10.27
CA ARG A 38 8.66 -5.94 -9.59
C ARG A 38 7.44 -5.08 -9.86
N VAL A 39 6.78 -4.67 -8.78
CA VAL A 39 5.61 -3.79 -8.84
C VAL A 39 5.92 -2.48 -8.13
N LEU A 40 5.36 -1.38 -8.63
CA LEU A 40 5.37 -0.07 -7.97
C LEU A 40 3.93 0.36 -7.67
N ASP A 41 3.61 0.59 -6.40
CA ASP A 41 2.49 1.42 -5.98
C ASP A 41 3.01 2.85 -5.82
N LEU A 42 2.69 3.74 -6.77
CA LEU A 42 3.39 5.02 -6.96
C LEU A 42 2.96 6.10 -5.96
N CYS A 43 1.71 6.06 -5.52
CA CYS A 43 1.07 7.04 -4.65
C CYS A 43 0.32 6.31 -3.54
N ALA A 44 1.09 5.59 -2.73
CA ALA A 44 0.63 4.45 -1.96
C ALA A 44 -0.05 4.80 -0.64
N ALA A 45 0.21 5.97 -0.04
CA ALA A 45 -0.32 6.26 1.29
C ALA A 45 -1.84 6.51 1.26
N PRO A 46 -2.61 5.96 2.23
CA PRO A 46 -2.12 5.38 3.49
C PRO A 46 -1.71 3.90 3.43
N GLY A 47 -1.95 3.18 2.32
CA GLY A 47 -1.44 1.82 2.13
C GLY A 47 -2.46 0.75 1.76
N GLY A 48 -3.76 1.08 1.66
CA GLY A 48 -4.79 0.07 1.34
C GLY A 48 -4.57 -0.64 -0.01
N LYS A 49 -4.13 0.08 -1.04
CA LYS A 49 -3.77 -0.53 -2.33
C LYS A 49 -2.48 -1.36 -2.20
N THR A 50 -1.48 -0.86 -1.48
CA THR A 50 -0.25 -1.60 -1.16
C THR A 50 -0.55 -2.95 -0.49
N THR A 51 -1.44 -3.00 0.50
CA THR A 51 -1.77 -4.25 1.21
C THR A 51 -2.49 -5.24 0.29
N ASP A 52 -3.44 -4.78 -0.52
CA ASP A 52 -4.13 -5.60 -1.53
C ASP A 52 -3.17 -6.14 -2.61
N ILE A 53 -2.31 -5.28 -3.16
CA ILE A 53 -1.27 -5.66 -4.13
C ILE A 53 -0.31 -6.69 -3.53
N SER A 54 0.17 -6.46 -2.30
CA SER A 54 1.08 -7.38 -1.63
C SER A 54 0.46 -8.75 -1.45
N SER A 55 -0.80 -8.82 -0.99
CA SER A 55 -1.51 -10.10 -0.81
C SER A 55 -1.79 -10.79 -2.14
N SER A 56 -2.16 -10.04 -3.17
CA SER A 56 -2.39 -10.57 -4.52
C SER A 56 -1.10 -11.16 -5.13
N LEU A 57 0.04 -10.48 -4.97
CA LEU A 57 1.35 -10.98 -5.39
C LEU A 57 1.77 -12.22 -4.59
N ARG A 58 1.53 -12.21 -3.28
CA ARG A 58 1.81 -13.34 -2.39
C ARG A 58 1.05 -14.59 -2.80
N GLU A 59 -0.23 -14.46 -3.10
CA GLU A 59 -1.07 -15.56 -3.56
C GLU A 59 -0.60 -16.11 -4.92
N ALA A 60 -0.28 -15.22 -5.87
CA ALA A 60 0.09 -15.63 -7.21
C ALA A 60 1.53 -16.18 -7.34
N CYS A 61 2.48 -15.62 -6.58
CA CYS A 61 3.92 -15.82 -6.79
C CYS A 61 4.68 -16.26 -5.51
N GLY A 62 3.99 -16.47 -4.39
CA GLY A 62 4.62 -16.74 -3.10
C GLY A 62 5.51 -15.56 -2.66
N GLY A 63 6.75 -15.83 -2.24
CA GLY A 63 7.71 -14.79 -1.81
C GLY A 63 8.65 -14.27 -2.87
N LYS A 64 8.37 -14.54 -4.14
CA LYS A 64 9.28 -14.23 -5.25
C LYS A 64 8.85 -12.95 -5.99
N PHE A 65 8.68 -11.86 -5.26
CA PHE A 65 8.35 -10.54 -5.82
C PHE A 65 9.05 -9.42 -5.04
N THR A 66 9.00 -8.21 -5.58
CA THR A 66 9.32 -6.99 -4.82
C THR A 66 8.27 -5.93 -5.12
N LEU A 67 7.62 -5.42 -4.06
CA LEU A 67 6.69 -4.31 -4.16
C LEU A 67 7.38 -3.05 -3.63
N PHE A 68 7.49 -2.03 -4.46
CA PHE A 68 7.86 -0.69 -4.01
C PHE A 68 6.59 0.11 -3.77
N SER A 69 6.43 0.67 -2.57
CA SER A 69 5.30 1.53 -2.21
C SER A 69 5.83 2.93 -1.93
N ASN A 70 5.49 3.87 -2.80
CA ASN A 70 6.02 5.23 -2.76
C ASN A 70 4.99 6.23 -2.23
N GLU A 71 5.44 7.15 -1.38
CA GLU A 71 4.70 8.35 -1.02
C GLU A 71 5.66 9.54 -0.93
N VAL A 72 5.41 10.58 -1.73
CA VAL A 72 6.30 11.74 -1.84
C VAL A 72 6.24 12.63 -0.59
N ILE A 73 5.10 12.67 0.10
CA ILE A 73 4.91 13.46 1.33
C ILE A 73 5.40 12.64 2.53
N LYS A 74 6.56 13.03 3.08
CA LYS A 74 7.24 12.31 4.19
C LYS A 74 6.34 11.96 5.38
N SER A 75 5.44 12.84 5.79
CA SER A 75 4.52 12.58 6.91
C SER A 75 3.54 11.45 6.59
N ARG A 76 3.01 11.39 5.36
CA ARG A 76 2.14 10.30 4.89
C ARG A 76 2.94 9.02 4.63
N ALA A 77 4.19 9.14 4.20
CA ALA A 77 5.08 7.99 3.99
C ALA A 77 5.37 7.24 5.30
N ALA A 78 5.41 7.94 6.44
CA ALA A 78 5.50 7.31 7.75
C ALA A 78 4.26 6.46 8.07
N THR A 79 3.06 6.97 7.79
CA THR A 79 1.80 6.20 7.94
C THR A 79 1.78 4.97 7.03
N LEU A 80 2.24 5.11 5.79
CA LEU A 80 2.39 3.99 4.86
C LEU A 80 3.36 2.93 5.40
N ALA A 81 4.50 3.35 5.95
CA ALA A 81 5.48 2.45 6.57
C ALA A 81 4.89 1.69 7.77
N ASP A 82 4.14 2.37 8.65
CA ASP A 82 3.46 1.72 9.77
C ASP A 82 2.41 0.71 9.31
N ASN A 83 1.61 1.03 8.28
CA ASN A 83 0.62 0.09 7.73
C ASN A 83 1.28 -1.10 7.02
N ALA A 84 2.38 -0.89 6.30
CA ALA A 84 3.16 -1.97 5.70
C ALA A 84 3.78 -2.89 6.78
N ALA A 85 4.28 -2.30 7.88
CA ALA A 85 4.79 -3.05 9.02
C ALA A 85 3.71 -3.87 9.73
N ILE A 86 2.49 -3.34 9.87
CA ILE A 86 1.34 -4.06 10.41
C ILE A 86 0.91 -5.20 9.48
N TRP A 87 0.92 -4.99 8.16
CA TRP A 87 0.62 -6.03 7.18
C TRP A 87 1.67 -7.14 7.14
N GLY A 88 2.92 -6.82 7.46
CA GLY A 88 3.95 -7.80 7.81
C GLY A 88 4.62 -8.51 6.64
N ASP A 89 4.46 -8.03 5.40
CA ASP A 89 5.08 -8.65 4.23
C ASP A 89 6.48 -8.06 3.95
N PRO A 90 7.59 -8.79 4.15
CA PRO A 90 8.94 -8.26 3.96
C PRO A 90 9.35 -8.05 2.50
N ALA A 91 8.53 -8.47 1.53
CA ALA A 91 8.77 -8.18 0.11
C ALA A 91 8.38 -6.73 -0.27
N VAL A 92 7.68 -6.02 0.62
CA VAL A 92 7.29 -4.62 0.45
C VAL A 92 8.43 -3.68 0.90
N LYS A 93 8.68 -2.66 0.10
CA LYS A 93 9.67 -1.60 0.34
C LYS A 93 8.97 -0.25 0.29
N VAL A 94 8.91 0.43 1.44
CA VAL A 94 8.33 1.77 1.50
C VAL A 94 9.41 2.81 1.21
N ILE A 95 9.21 3.62 0.18
CA ILE A 95 10.12 4.68 -0.24
C ILE A 95 9.41 6.03 -0.21
N SER A 96 10.18 7.12 -0.14
CA SER A 96 9.67 8.47 -0.27
C SER A 96 10.52 9.24 -1.26
N ALA A 97 10.08 9.23 -2.51
CA ALA A 97 10.81 9.80 -3.64
C ALA A 97 9.86 10.51 -4.62
N ASP A 98 10.40 11.52 -5.29
CA ASP A 98 9.77 12.10 -6.48
C ASP A 98 9.75 11.06 -7.61
N PRO A 99 8.67 10.96 -8.41
CA PRO A 99 8.58 9.99 -9.51
C PRO A 99 9.76 10.02 -10.48
N ALA A 100 10.34 11.19 -10.74
CA ALA A 100 11.48 11.32 -11.66
C ALA A 100 12.74 10.64 -11.09
N LEU A 101 12.92 10.69 -9.76
CA LEU A 101 14.01 9.96 -9.10
C LEU A 101 13.81 8.45 -9.23
N ILE A 102 12.57 7.95 -9.16
CA ILE A 102 12.25 6.54 -9.36
C ILE A 102 12.58 6.13 -10.80
N GLY A 103 12.14 6.90 -11.79
CA GLY A 103 12.46 6.69 -13.21
C GLY A 103 13.96 6.60 -13.49
N LYS A 104 14.76 7.44 -12.82
CA LYS A 104 16.23 7.42 -12.91
C LYS A 104 16.87 6.26 -12.14
N ALA A 105 16.36 5.93 -10.96
CA ALA A 105 16.96 4.93 -10.07
C ALA A 105 16.66 3.49 -10.52
N LEU A 106 15.48 3.27 -11.11
CA LEU A 106 14.95 1.97 -11.52
C LEU A 106 14.37 2.02 -12.95
N PRO A 107 15.16 2.43 -13.97
CA PRO A 107 14.69 2.44 -15.35
C PRO A 107 14.31 1.03 -15.81
N GLY A 108 13.26 0.92 -16.64
CA GLY A 108 12.83 -0.34 -17.26
C GLY A 108 12.64 -1.52 -16.30
N SER A 109 12.41 -1.26 -15.01
CA SER A 109 12.56 -2.25 -13.94
C SER A 109 11.23 -2.80 -13.44
N PHE A 110 10.11 -2.13 -13.68
CA PHE A 110 8.81 -2.54 -13.18
C PHE A 110 7.99 -3.27 -14.24
N ASP A 111 7.38 -4.38 -13.86
CA ASP A 111 6.40 -5.13 -14.65
C ASP A 111 5.03 -4.46 -14.63
N ILE A 112 4.63 -3.98 -13.45
CA ILE A 112 3.37 -3.27 -13.22
C ILE A 112 3.65 -2.02 -12.39
N ILE A 113 3.10 -0.88 -12.83
CA ILE A 113 3.00 0.33 -12.01
C ILE A 113 1.52 0.59 -11.75
N VAL A 114 1.13 0.70 -10.48
CA VAL A 114 -0.17 1.18 -10.04
C VAL A 114 -0.04 2.65 -9.65
N ALA A 115 -0.70 3.52 -10.40
CA ALA A 115 -0.68 4.96 -10.26
C ALA A 115 -2.07 5.47 -9.83
N ASP A 116 -2.35 5.36 -8.53
CA ASP A 116 -3.51 5.99 -7.89
C ASP A 116 -3.18 7.46 -7.55
N VAL A 117 -3.29 8.31 -8.56
CA VAL A 117 -2.72 9.66 -8.51
C VAL A 117 -3.58 10.64 -7.71
N PRO A 118 -2.97 11.68 -7.09
CA PRO A 118 -3.72 12.79 -6.52
C PRO A 118 -4.62 13.46 -7.57
N CYS A 119 -5.88 13.73 -7.20
CA CYS A 119 -6.91 14.27 -8.10
C CYS A 119 -7.80 15.30 -7.38
N SER A 120 -8.76 15.88 -8.10
CA SER A 120 -9.76 16.82 -7.56
C SER A 120 -10.71 16.20 -6.52
N GLY A 121 -10.82 14.87 -6.46
CA GLY A 121 -11.38 14.15 -5.32
C GLY A 121 -12.91 14.19 -5.17
N GLU A 122 -13.68 14.29 -6.24
CA GLU A 122 -15.16 14.29 -6.20
C GLU A 122 -15.76 13.05 -5.53
N GLY A 123 -15.10 11.90 -5.66
CA GLY A 123 -15.45 10.66 -4.95
C GLY A 123 -15.25 10.76 -3.44
N MET A 124 -14.65 11.83 -2.91
CA MET A 124 -14.49 12.04 -1.47
C MET A 124 -15.56 12.96 -0.87
N PHE A 125 -16.43 13.60 -1.65
CA PHE A 125 -17.38 14.60 -1.15
C PHE A 125 -18.30 14.06 -0.04
N ARG A 126 -18.74 12.81 -0.14
CA ARG A 126 -19.58 12.15 0.88
C ARG A 126 -18.83 11.84 2.19
N LYS A 127 -17.50 11.75 2.16
CA LYS A 127 -16.64 11.41 3.31
C LYS A 127 -15.94 12.62 3.92
N ASP A 128 -15.63 13.64 3.11
CA ASP A 128 -14.88 14.82 3.53
C ASP A 128 -15.52 16.10 2.97
N PRO A 129 -16.28 16.86 3.77
CA PRO A 129 -16.90 18.12 3.34
C PRO A 129 -15.90 19.17 2.83
N ARG A 130 -14.61 19.06 3.19
CA ARG A 130 -13.58 19.98 2.71
C ARG A 130 -13.27 19.75 1.23
N ALA A 131 -13.34 18.50 0.77
CA ALA A 131 -13.12 18.17 -0.63
C ALA A 131 -14.14 18.88 -1.54
N GLU A 132 -15.40 18.96 -1.09
CA GLU A 132 -16.45 19.72 -1.81
C GLU A 132 -16.17 21.22 -1.84
N GLN A 133 -15.69 21.79 -0.72
CA GLN A 133 -15.39 23.24 -0.63
C GLN A 133 -14.16 23.67 -1.43
N GLU A 134 -13.17 22.79 -1.55
CA GLU A 134 -11.91 23.07 -2.27
C GLU A 134 -12.03 22.82 -3.78
N TRP A 135 -13.09 22.14 -4.22
CA TRP A 135 -13.26 21.80 -5.62
C TRP A 135 -13.53 23.03 -6.51
N SER A 136 -12.84 23.09 -7.64
CA SER A 136 -13.10 24.06 -8.70
C SER A 136 -12.59 23.56 -10.06
N PRO A 137 -13.06 24.12 -11.19
CA PRO A 137 -12.51 23.81 -12.52
C PRO A 137 -10.98 24.04 -12.60
N GLU A 138 -10.47 25.08 -11.93
CA GLU A 138 -9.03 25.36 -11.88
C GLU A 138 -8.26 24.28 -11.11
N LEU A 139 -8.86 23.68 -10.07
CA LEU A 139 -8.28 22.53 -9.37
C LEU A 139 -8.22 21.31 -10.30
N VAL A 140 -9.28 21.06 -11.08
CA VAL A 140 -9.32 19.97 -12.08
C VAL A 140 -8.18 20.14 -13.09
N ASP A 141 -7.99 21.33 -13.64
CA ASP A 141 -6.90 21.63 -14.58
C ASP A 141 -5.51 21.46 -13.94
N LEU A 142 -5.34 21.94 -12.70
CA LEU A 142 -4.10 21.79 -11.94
C LEU A 142 -3.76 20.31 -11.70
N CYS A 143 -4.76 19.53 -11.29
CA CYS A 143 -4.62 18.10 -11.04
C CYS A 143 -4.32 17.35 -12.34
N ALA A 144 -5.05 17.61 -13.42
CA ALA A 144 -4.82 16.99 -14.72
C ALA A 144 -3.39 17.25 -15.21
N ALA A 145 -2.89 18.48 -15.13
CA ALA A 145 -1.52 18.83 -15.49
C ALA A 145 -0.47 18.13 -14.60
N ARG A 146 -0.72 18.05 -13.28
CA ARG A 146 0.16 17.36 -12.34
C ARG A 146 0.23 15.86 -12.62
N GLN A 147 -0.90 15.23 -12.93
CA GLN A 147 -1.00 13.81 -13.23
C GLN A 147 -0.20 13.46 -14.49
N LYS A 148 -0.31 14.27 -15.56
CA LYS A 148 0.54 14.13 -16.75
C LYS A 148 2.03 14.14 -16.42
N ARG A 149 2.47 15.09 -15.57
CA ARG A 149 3.86 15.14 -15.10
C ARG A 149 4.24 13.85 -14.35
N ILE A 150 3.45 13.43 -13.37
CA ILE A 150 3.72 12.21 -12.57
C ILE A 150 3.88 10.99 -13.50
N LEU A 151 2.98 10.87 -14.49
CA LEU A 151 3.03 9.80 -15.47
C LEU A 151 4.29 9.87 -16.33
N ALA A 152 4.64 11.04 -16.88
CA ALA A 152 5.87 11.21 -17.66
C ALA A 152 7.13 10.89 -16.85
N ASP A 153 7.19 11.34 -15.59
CA ASP A 153 8.34 11.19 -14.72
C ASP A 153 8.57 9.71 -14.32
N VAL A 154 7.50 8.95 -14.09
CA VAL A 154 7.60 7.51 -13.74
C VAL A 154 7.72 6.61 -14.97
N TRP A 155 7.27 7.05 -16.14
CA TRP A 155 7.23 6.25 -17.37
C TRP A 155 8.54 5.52 -17.73
N PRO A 156 9.73 6.12 -17.54
CA PRO A 156 11.00 5.43 -17.79
C PRO A 156 11.21 4.21 -16.90
N ALA A 157 10.57 4.13 -15.73
CA ALA A 157 10.68 3.01 -14.80
C ALA A 157 9.93 1.76 -15.26
N LEU A 158 8.88 1.93 -16.08
CA LEU A 158 8.10 0.83 -16.63
C LEU A 158 8.89 0.16 -17.76
N ARG A 159 9.03 -1.17 -17.70
CA ARG A 159 9.66 -1.94 -18.78
C ARG A 159 8.80 -1.94 -20.05
N GLU A 160 9.43 -2.24 -21.19
CA GLU A 160 8.71 -2.51 -22.42
C GLU A 160 7.79 -3.73 -22.24
N GLY A 161 6.55 -3.62 -22.70
CA GLY A 161 5.49 -4.60 -22.45
C GLY A 161 4.99 -4.67 -20.99
N GLY A 162 5.45 -3.77 -20.12
CA GLY A 162 4.93 -3.61 -18.77
C GLY A 162 3.58 -2.87 -18.78
N VAL A 163 2.82 -3.00 -17.69
CA VAL A 163 1.48 -2.41 -17.56
C VAL A 163 1.47 -1.25 -16.58
N LEU A 164 0.86 -0.14 -16.98
CA LEU A 164 0.48 0.96 -16.09
C LEU A 164 -1.01 0.86 -15.80
N ILE A 165 -1.37 0.69 -14.53
CA ILE A 165 -2.74 0.81 -14.04
C ILE A 165 -2.89 2.22 -13.49
N TYR A 166 -3.81 2.99 -14.04
CA TYR A 166 -4.04 4.39 -13.69
C TYR A 166 -5.40 4.52 -13.02
N SER A 167 -5.46 5.22 -11.89
CA SER A 167 -6.72 5.42 -11.17
C SER A 167 -6.80 6.77 -10.46
N THR A 168 -8.02 7.25 -10.30
CA THR A 168 -8.35 8.48 -9.57
C THR A 168 -9.64 8.29 -8.77
N CYS A 169 -9.86 9.11 -7.75
CA CYS A 169 -11.17 9.21 -7.07
C CYS A 169 -11.97 10.45 -7.53
N THR A 170 -11.88 10.80 -8.82
CA THR A 170 -12.66 11.88 -9.44
C THR A 170 -13.44 11.36 -10.66
N TYR A 171 -14.46 12.08 -11.10
CA TYR A 171 -15.27 11.73 -12.26
C TYR A 171 -14.88 12.51 -13.51
N GLU A 172 -13.96 13.47 -13.37
CA GLU A 172 -13.56 14.40 -14.43
C GLU A 172 -12.80 13.75 -15.58
N TYR A 173 -13.29 13.95 -16.81
CA TYR A 173 -12.70 13.38 -18.03
C TYR A 173 -11.24 13.82 -18.21
N ALA A 174 -10.92 15.08 -17.91
CA ALA A 174 -9.58 15.64 -18.06
C ALA A 174 -8.54 14.92 -17.18
N GLU A 175 -8.95 14.46 -16.00
CA GLU A 175 -8.11 13.71 -15.06
C GLU A 175 -8.12 12.20 -15.35
N ASN A 176 -9.15 11.70 -16.04
CA ASN A 176 -9.41 10.29 -16.27
C ASN A 176 -8.97 9.86 -17.69
N ASP A 177 -9.94 9.62 -18.57
CA ASP A 177 -9.72 9.21 -19.96
C ASP A 177 -8.78 10.15 -20.70
N GLY A 178 -8.93 11.47 -20.53
CA GLY A 178 -8.08 12.46 -21.19
C GLY A 178 -6.59 12.33 -20.85
N ASN A 179 -6.27 12.00 -19.60
CA ASN A 179 -4.89 11.76 -19.18
C ASN A 179 -4.36 10.40 -19.64
N LEU A 180 -5.20 9.36 -19.64
CA LEU A 180 -4.77 8.04 -20.12
C LEU A 180 -4.54 8.03 -21.64
N LEU A 181 -5.38 8.73 -22.41
CA LEU A 181 -5.18 8.98 -23.85
C LEU A 181 -3.92 9.77 -24.12
N TRP A 182 -3.68 10.84 -23.37
CA TRP A 182 -2.46 11.62 -23.48
C TRP A 182 -1.22 10.75 -23.20
N ALA A 183 -1.26 9.93 -22.15
CA ALA A 183 -0.15 9.03 -21.82
C ALA A 183 0.11 8.01 -22.95
N ALA A 184 -0.93 7.36 -23.46
CA ALA A 184 -0.81 6.40 -24.56
C ALA A 184 -0.20 7.04 -25.82
N SER A 185 -0.72 8.20 -26.24
CA SER A 185 -0.29 8.89 -27.47
C SER A 185 1.07 9.58 -27.35
N THR A 186 1.40 10.14 -26.18
CA THR A 186 2.60 10.99 -25.99
C THR A 186 3.78 10.19 -25.44
N LEU A 187 3.52 9.27 -24.50
CA LEU A 187 4.57 8.46 -23.85
C LEU A 187 4.80 7.12 -24.58
N GLY A 188 3.84 6.70 -25.40
CA GLY A 188 3.94 5.51 -26.27
C GLY A 188 3.47 4.24 -25.59
N GLY A 189 2.16 4.02 -25.62
CA GLY A 189 1.51 2.82 -25.11
C GLY A 189 0.17 2.55 -25.79
N GLU A 190 -0.40 1.38 -25.50
CA GLU A 190 -1.71 0.97 -25.98
C GLU A 190 -2.66 0.79 -24.81
N ILE A 191 -3.83 1.42 -24.89
CA ILE A 191 -4.86 1.33 -23.86
C ILE A 191 -5.44 -0.08 -23.86
N LEU A 192 -5.57 -0.66 -22.67
CA LEU A 192 -6.17 -1.97 -22.49
C LEU A 192 -7.70 -1.85 -22.41
N PRO A 193 -8.46 -2.85 -22.91
CA PRO A 193 -9.91 -2.81 -22.86
C PRO A 193 -10.46 -2.64 -21.44
N SER A 194 -11.52 -1.84 -21.33
CA SER A 194 -12.29 -1.65 -20.10
C SER A 194 -13.09 -2.91 -19.73
N GLU A 195 -13.38 -3.04 -18.45
CA GLU A 195 -14.13 -4.17 -17.89
C GLU A 195 -15.63 -4.07 -18.18
N SER A 196 -16.19 -5.10 -18.80
CA SER A 196 -17.64 -5.22 -19.01
C SER A 196 -18.33 -6.09 -17.94
N GLY A 197 -17.57 -6.87 -17.18
CA GLY A 197 -18.09 -7.85 -16.22
C GLY A 197 -18.83 -7.26 -15.01
N PHE A 198 -18.74 -5.94 -14.80
CA PHE A 198 -19.34 -5.25 -13.65
C PHE A 198 -20.49 -4.31 -14.00
N ALA A 199 -20.99 -4.33 -15.24
CA ALA A 199 -22.10 -3.47 -15.67
C ALA A 199 -23.35 -3.64 -14.80
N SER A 200 -23.66 -4.88 -14.37
CA SER A 200 -24.80 -5.18 -13.49
C SER A 200 -24.66 -4.59 -12.08
N TYR A 201 -23.45 -4.19 -11.68
CA TYR A 201 -23.18 -3.53 -10.40
C TYR A 201 -23.17 -2.01 -10.50
N GLY A 202 -23.48 -1.45 -11.69
CA GLY A 202 -23.49 -0.01 -11.95
C GLY A 202 -22.15 0.55 -12.44
N VAL A 203 -21.14 -0.29 -12.66
CA VAL A 203 -19.85 0.15 -13.23
C VAL A 203 -20.02 0.49 -14.70
N LYS A 204 -19.64 1.70 -15.10
CA LYS A 204 -19.76 2.19 -16.48
C LYS A 204 -18.42 2.08 -17.21
N GLN A 205 -18.42 1.56 -18.42
CA GLN A 205 -17.26 1.65 -19.30
C GLN A 205 -17.14 3.08 -19.82
N THR A 206 -15.92 3.60 -19.83
CA THR A 206 -15.54 4.85 -20.49
C THR A 206 -14.70 4.53 -21.73
N GLU A 207 -14.16 5.55 -22.40
CA GLU A 207 -13.31 5.38 -23.58
C GLU A 207 -12.06 4.53 -23.28
N CYS A 208 -11.48 4.71 -22.09
CA CYS A 208 -10.19 4.16 -21.72
C CYS A 208 -10.20 3.33 -20.43
N GLY A 209 -11.35 3.19 -19.77
CA GLY A 209 -11.41 2.55 -18.47
C GLY A 209 -12.84 2.37 -17.96
N ASN A 210 -12.99 2.42 -16.65
CA ASN A 210 -14.22 2.17 -15.94
C ASN A 210 -14.46 3.23 -14.89
N LEU A 211 -15.69 3.75 -14.86
CA LEU A 211 -16.18 4.70 -13.89
C LEU A 211 -17.10 4.00 -12.90
N LEU A 212 -16.75 4.12 -11.62
CA LEU A 212 -17.54 3.75 -10.47
C LEU A 212 -18.02 5.06 -9.83
N ARG A 213 -19.29 5.40 -9.96
CA ARG A 213 -19.84 6.66 -9.44
C ARG A 213 -20.65 6.41 -8.16
N ALA A 214 -20.42 7.22 -7.13
CA ALA A 214 -21.25 7.19 -5.92
C ALA A 214 -22.74 7.31 -6.26
N GLY A 215 -23.56 6.48 -5.63
CA GLY A 215 -25.00 6.38 -5.89
C GLY A 215 -25.39 5.45 -7.04
N GLU A 216 -24.45 5.11 -7.92
CA GLU A 216 -24.64 4.09 -8.96
C GLU A 216 -24.04 2.74 -8.56
N VAL A 217 -22.93 2.77 -7.81
CA VAL A 217 -22.28 1.59 -7.22
C VAL A 217 -22.29 1.65 -5.69
N PRO A 218 -22.14 0.51 -4.99
CA PRO A 218 -21.79 0.50 -3.57
C PRO A 218 -20.34 1.01 -3.39
N GLY A 219 -20.18 2.21 -2.82
CA GLY A 219 -18.88 2.83 -2.53
C GLY A 219 -18.90 4.35 -2.71
N GLU A 220 -17.75 4.99 -2.61
CA GLU A 220 -17.64 6.45 -2.75
C GLU A 220 -17.23 6.95 -4.13
N GLY A 221 -16.76 6.04 -4.98
CA GLY A 221 -16.43 6.33 -6.36
C GLY A 221 -14.94 6.24 -6.68
N GLN A 222 -14.66 5.85 -7.91
CA GLN A 222 -13.32 5.62 -8.44
C GLN A 222 -13.40 5.60 -9.97
N TRP A 223 -12.40 6.10 -10.65
CA TRP A 223 -12.14 5.75 -12.05
C TRP A 223 -10.85 4.93 -12.13
N ALA A 224 -10.82 3.91 -12.98
CA ALA A 224 -9.61 3.14 -13.24
C ALA A 224 -9.54 2.63 -14.68
N GLY A 225 -8.33 2.65 -15.24
CA GLY A 225 -8.00 2.14 -16.57
C GLY A 225 -6.56 1.63 -16.59
N ALA A 226 -6.15 1.03 -17.71
CA ALA A 226 -4.79 0.53 -17.84
C ALA A 226 -4.27 0.68 -19.27
N LEU A 227 -2.95 0.76 -19.41
CA LEU A 227 -2.27 0.71 -20.71
C LEU A 227 -1.00 -0.14 -20.62
N VAL A 228 -0.62 -0.72 -21.75
CA VAL A 228 0.65 -1.44 -21.92
C VAL A 228 1.67 -0.53 -22.60
N LYS A 229 2.90 -0.53 -22.10
CA LYS A 229 3.98 0.24 -22.72
C LYS A 229 4.48 -0.45 -23.99
N THR A 230 4.36 0.24 -25.12
CA THR A 230 4.87 -0.21 -26.43
C THR A 230 6.13 0.54 -26.84
N ALA A 231 6.38 1.72 -26.29
CA ALA A 231 7.65 2.41 -26.44
C ALA A 231 8.78 1.67 -25.73
N SER A 232 9.97 1.73 -26.34
CA SER A 232 11.16 1.12 -25.76
C SER A 232 11.47 1.70 -24.37
N ALA A 233 11.87 0.83 -23.44
CA ALA A 233 12.29 1.22 -22.10
C ALA A 233 13.82 1.41 -22.03
N PRO A 234 14.31 2.32 -21.17
CA PRO A 234 15.75 2.43 -20.94
C PRO A 234 16.30 1.14 -20.29
N ASP A 235 17.59 0.87 -20.52
CA ASP A 235 18.28 -0.29 -19.96
C ASP A 235 18.23 -0.27 -18.42
N PRO A 236 17.68 -1.33 -17.76
CA PRO A 236 17.65 -1.45 -16.31
C PRO A 236 19.01 -1.36 -15.62
N LEU A 237 20.10 -1.71 -16.33
CA LEU A 237 21.46 -1.62 -15.80
C LEU A 237 21.96 -0.17 -15.65
N GLY A 238 21.30 0.80 -16.30
CA GLY A 238 21.63 2.23 -16.19
C GLY A 238 21.14 2.88 -14.88
N GLY A 239 20.37 2.16 -14.06
CA GLY A 239 19.82 2.65 -12.80
C GLY A 239 20.80 2.65 -11.63
N ASN A 240 20.42 3.34 -10.55
CA ASN A 240 21.08 3.22 -9.26
C ASN A 240 20.02 3.08 -8.13
N PRO A 241 19.66 1.84 -7.76
CA PRO A 241 18.66 1.57 -6.72
C PRO A 241 19.03 2.15 -5.34
N SER A 242 20.32 2.41 -5.06
CA SER A 242 20.75 2.94 -3.76
C SER A 242 20.28 4.38 -3.50
N LEU A 243 19.75 5.06 -4.54
CA LEU A 243 19.20 6.41 -4.43
C LEU A 243 17.87 6.46 -3.67
N LEU A 244 17.08 5.38 -3.65
CA LEU A 244 15.70 5.39 -3.13
C LEU A 244 15.57 5.15 -1.63
N ARG A 245 16.66 4.78 -0.94
CA ARG A 245 16.78 4.59 0.54
C ARG A 245 15.44 4.34 1.25
N PRO A 246 14.95 3.08 1.27
CA PRO A 246 13.66 2.75 1.87
C PRO A 246 13.53 3.20 3.32
N LEU A 247 12.37 3.75 3.66
CA LEU A 247 11.95 4.03 5.04
C LEU A 247 11.66 2.73 5.80
N TRP A 248 11.18 1.72 5.09
CA TRP A 248 10.90 0.38 5.62
C TRP A 248 11.13 -0.66 4.52
N SER A 249 11.71 -1.81 4.87
CA SER A 249 12.05 -2.89 3.93
C SER A 249 12.04 -4.23 4.66
N GLY A 250 10.93 -4.55 5.32
CA GLY A 250 10.80 -5.67 6.24
C GLY A 250 11.23 -5.34 7.68
N PRO A 251 10.96 -6.26 8.63
CA PRO A 251 11.28 -6.05 10.04
C PRO A 251 12.79 -5.89 10.23
N PRO A 252 13.26 -4.81 10.87
CA PRO A 252 14.68 -4.63 11.18
C PRO A 252 15.23 -5.75 12.08
N ALA A 253 16.55 -5.94 12.01
CA ALA A 253 17.23 -6.87 12.93
C ALA A 253 17.05 -6.45 14.40
N PRO A 254 17.06 -7.40 15.35
CA PRO A 254 17.01 -7.10 16.77
C PRO A 254 18.14 -6.16 17.21
N GLU A 255 17.83 -5.24 18.13
CA GLU A 255 18.80 -4.27 18.65
C GLU A 255 19.56 -4.88 19.84
N ARG A 256 20.90 -4.80 19.83
CA ARG A 256 21.72 -5.22 20.98
C ARG A 256 21.93 -4.04 21.93
N LYS A 257 21.44 -4.16 23.16
CA LYS A 257 21.61 -3.17 24.23
C LYS A 257 22.23 -3.81 25.47
N GLY A 258 23.54 -3.61 25.64
CA GLY A 258 24.29 -4.31 26.68
C GLY A 258 24.27 -5.82 26.46
N LYS A 259 23.73 -6.57 27.43
CA LYS A 259 23.56 -8.04 27.34
C LYS A 259 22.24 -8.45 26.67
N ASP A 260 21.29 -7.54 26.55
CA ASP A 260 19.97 -7.82 25.99
C ASP A 260 20.00 -7.75 24.46
N LEU A 261 19.31 -8.69 23.82
CA LEU A 261 18.93 -8.61 22.42
C LEU A 261 17.44 -8.30 22.36
N ILE A 262 17.10 -7.07 21.98
CA ILE A 262 15.73 -6.55 21.97
C ILE A 262 15.10 -6.87 20.61
N PRO A 263 14.05 -7.70 20.53
CA PRO A 263 13.38 -7.97 19.26
C PRO A 263 12.75 -6.69 18.71
N ASN A 264 12.73 -6.57 17.38
CA ASN A 264 12.03 -5.46 16.74
C ASN A 264 10.51 -5.69 16.83
N ALA A 265 9.73 -4.63 17.08
CA ALA A 265 8.28 -4.76 17.19
C ALA A 265 7.61 -5.34 15.93
N ASP A 266 8.15 -5.03 14.74
CA ASP A 266 7.61 -5.49 13.46
C ASP A 266 7.87 -6.98 13.21
N GLU A 267 8.86 -7.56 13.90
CA GLU A 267 9.20 -8.97 13.73
C GLU A 267 8.01 -9.87 14.10
N ALA A 268 7.28 -9.55 15.16
CA ALA A 268 6.10 -10.32 15.58
C ALA A 268 4.96 -10.26 14.55
N LEU A 269 4.88 -9.17 13.77
CA LEU A 269 3.83 -8.94 12.77
C LEU A 269 4.20 -9.53 11.40
N SER A 270 5.46 -9.92 11.20
CA SER A 270 5.91 -10.54 9.96
C SER A 270 5.12 -11.80 9.65
N ILE A 271 4.68 -11.95 8.41
CA ILE A 271 4.01 -13.17 7.93
C ILE A 271 4.94 -14.41 7.97
N PHE A 272 6.25 -14.20 8.11
CA PHE A 272 7.26 -15.25 8.27
C PHE A 272 7.74 -15.40 9.72
N PHE A 273 7.05 -14.79 10.68
CA PHE A 273 7.42 -14.91 12.08
C PHE A 273 7.30 -16.37 12.56
N ASP A 274 8.40 -16.92 13.08
CA ASP A 274 8.40 -18.23 13.74
C ASP A 274 7.78 -18.10 15.14
N LYS A 275 6.53 -18.56 15.27
CA LYS A 275 5.77 -18.53 16.52
C LYS A 275 6.44 -19.32 17.66
N ASN A 276 7.41 -20.21 17.38
CA ASN A 276 8.13 -20.97 18.41
C ASN A 276 9.37 -20.24 18.92
N LYS A 277 9.76 -19.12 18.30
CA LYS A 277 10.97 -18.37 18.67
C LYS A 277 10.88 -17.74 20.06
N TYR A 278 9.67 -17.40 20.50
CA TYR A 278 9.39 -16.77 21.79
C TYR A 278 8.17 -17.42 22.45
N PRO A 279 8.09 -17.43 23.79
CA PRO A 279 6.86 -17.80 24.47
C PRO A 279 5.72 -16.84 24.09
N CYS A 280 4.52 -17.40 23.90
CA CYS A 280 3.32 -16.66 23.54
C CYS A 280 2.39 -16.50 24.74
N ALA A 281 1.79 -15.31 24.89
CA ALA A 281 0.76 -15.02 25.87
C ALA A 281 -0.50 -14.52 25.15
N GLU A 282 -1.56 -15.32 25.21
CA GLU A 282 -2.86 -14.97 24.64
C GLU A 282 -3.57 -13.95 25.54
N LEU A 283 -3.99 -12.83 24.94
CA LEU A 283 -4.66 -11.74 25.64
C LEU A 283 -6.17 -11.82 25.43
N ASP A 284 -6.92 -11.44 26.47
CA ASP A 284 -8.31 -11.05 26.29
C ASP A 284 -8.42 -9.68 25.59
N LEU A 285 -9.64 -9.28 25.23
CA LEU A 285 -9.87 -8.01 24.51
C LEU A 285 -9.38 -6.80 25.32
N GLN A 286 -9.65 -6.77 26.62
CA GLN A 286 -9.30 -5.62 27.45
C GLN A 286 -7.78 -5.45 27.55
N THR A 287 -7.05 -6.55 27.77
CA THR A 287 -5.59 -6.55 27.87
C THR A 287 -4.94 -6.27 26.52
N ALA A 288 -5.52 -6.76 25.41
CA ALA A 288 -5.07 -6.41 24.06
C ALA A 288 -5.21 -4.90 23.78
N LEU A 289 -6.31 -4.27 24.23
CA LEU A 289 -6.48 -2.82 24.10
C LEU A 289 -5.47 -2.06 24.96
N HIS A 290 -5.27 -2.45 26.22
CA HIS A 290 -4.21 -1.89 27.08
C HIS A 290 -2.82 -2.02 26.43
N PHE A 291 -2.53 -3.16 25.79
CA PHE A 291 -1.29 -3.33 25.03
C PHE A 291 -1.19 -2.32 23.88
N LEU A 292 -2.22 -2.17 23.07
CA LEU A 292 -2.22 -1.24 21.93
C LEU A 292 -2.19 0.23 22.33
N HIS A 293 -2.73 0.59 23.50
CA HIS A 293 -2.65 1.94 24.05
C HIS A 293 -1.33 2.23 24.76
N ARG A 294 -0.55 1.17 25.03
CA ARG A 294 0.70 1.18 25.81
C ARG A 294 0.52 1.40 27.31
N ASP A 295 -0.57 0.92 27.86
CA ASP A 295 -0.81 0.91 29.31
C ASP A 295 0.06 -0.13 30.02
N SER A 296 0.11 0.00 31.35
CA SER A 296 0.78 -0.96 32.22
C SER A 296 -0.15 -2.13 32.50
N PHE A 297 0.36 -3.35 32.32
CA PHE A 297 -0.32 -4.59 32.67
C PHE A 297 0.68 -5.68 33.10
N VAL A 298 0.17 -6.79 33.61
CA VAL A 298 0.95 -7.94 34.09
C VAL A 298 0.54 -9.20 33.33
N LEU A 299 1.48 -10.12 33.16
CA LEU A 299 1.24 -11.44 32.58
C LEU A 299 1.77 -12.49 33.57
N PRO A 300 0.96 -12.89 34.58
CA PRO A 300 1.44 -13.74 35.67
C PRO A 300 1.82 -15.14 35.20
N ASP A 301 1.14 -15.66 34.18
CA ASP A 301 1.35 -17.01 33.64
C ASP A 301 2.43 -17.07 32.56
N ALA A 302 2.90 -15.91 32.07
CA ALA A 302 3.94 -15.84 31.05
C ALA A 302 5.34 -15.90 31.71
N PRO A 303 6.33 -16.57 31.09
CA PRO A 303 7.70 -16.59 31.62
C PRO A 303 8.36 -15.21 31.64
N VAL A 304 9.32 -15.03 32.55
CA VAL A 304 10.17 -13.84 32.60
C VAL A 304 11.04 -13.76 31.34
N GLY A 305 11.10 -12.59 30.70
CA GLY A 305 11.82 -12.39 29.45
C GLY A 305 10.96 -11.79 28.34
N TYR A 306 11.41 -11.90 27.10
CA TYR A 306 10.62 -11.45 25.94
C TYR A 306 9.55 -12.47 25.59
N ASN A 307 8.31 -11.99 25.48
CA ASN A 307 7.14 -12.77 25.11
C ASN A 307 6.44 -12.08 23.94
N VAL A 308 5.82 -12.88 23.07
CA VAL A 308 4.88 -12.38 22.07
C VAL A 308 3.51 -12.37 22.69
N VAL A 309 2.81 -11.24 22.60
CA VAL A 309 1.39 -11.20 22.95
C VAL A 309 0.55 -11.47 21.72
N THR A 310 -0.48 -12.29 21.88
CA THR A 310 -1.42 -12.66 20.80
C THR A 310 -2.85 -12.29 21.17
N TYR A 311 -3.70 -12.06 20.17
CA TYR A 311 -5.14 -11.91 20.34
C TYR A 311 -5.86 -12.72 19.26
N LYS A 312 -6.76 -13.60 19.69
CA LYS A 312 -7.40 -14.63 18.86
C LYS A 312 -6.37 -15.43 18.05
N GLY A 313 -5.20 -15.73 18.65
CA GLY A 313 -4.12 -16.49 18.00
C GLY A 313 -3.27 -15.72 16.99
N HIS A 314 -3.53 -14.42 16.80
CA HIS A 314 -2.73 -13.53 15.93
C HIS A 314 -1.74 -12.70 16.76
N PRO A 315 -0.45 -12.64 16.40
CA PRO A 315 0.53 -11.79 17.07
C PRO A 315 0.14 -10.30 17.04
N LEU A 316 0.24 -9.64 18.18
CA LEU A 316 0.09 -8.18 18.29
C LEU A 316 1.43 -7.46 18.48
N GLY A 317 2.42 -8.12 19.06
CA GLY A 317 3.75 -7.56 19.28
C GLY A 317 4.47 -8.17 20.47
N PHE A 318 5.53 -7.50 20.92
CA PHE A 318 6.39 -7.97 22.01
C PHE A 318 6.11 -7.26 23.33
N VAL A 319 6.33 -8.00 24.42
CA VAL A 319 6.50 -7.46 25.77
C VAL A 319 7.74 -8.05 26.43
N LYS A 320 8.39 -7.30 27.30
CA LYS A 320 9.39 -7.86 28.24
C LYS A 320 8.73 -8.04 29.60
N ASN A 321 8.40 -9.27 29.95
CA ASN A 321 7.83 -9.62 31.25
C ASN A 321 8.94 -9.65 32.32
N LEU A 322 8.73 -8.89 33.40
CA LEU A 322 9.63 -8.82 34.56
C LEU A 322 9.02 -9.49 35.81
N GLY A 323 7.96 -10.30 35.62
CA GLY A 323 7.21 -10.99 36.68
C GLY A 323 6.17 -10.09 37.35
N LYS A 324 6.58 -8.94 37.88
CA LYS A 324 5.67 -7.97 38.54
C LYS A 324 5.08 -6.91 37.61
N ARG A 325 5.64 -6.78 36.40
CA ARG A 325 5.24 -5.80 35.38
C ARG A 325 5.71 -6.23 34.00
N CYS A 326 5.03 -5.76 32.95
CA CYS A 326 5.49 -5.87 31.58
C CYS A 326 6.01 -4.53 31.07
N ASN A 327 7.18 -4.53 30.41
CA ASN A 327 7.54 -3.42 29.53
C ASN A 327 6.91 -3.69 28.17
N ASN A 328 6.05 -2.77 27.72
CA ASN A 328 5.37 -2.87 26.44
C ASN A 328 6.26 -2.34 25.30
N LEU A 329 6.55 -3.17 24.29
CA LEU A 329 7.38 -2.81 23.14
C LEU A 329 6.54 -2.33 21.93
N HIS A 330 5.23 -2.19 22.07
CA HIS A 330 4.36 -1.63 21.02
C HIS A 330 4.84 -0.23 20.61
N PRO A 331 5.07 0.06 19.31
CA PRO A 331 5.63 1.33 18.87
C PRO A 331 4.75 2.53 19.26
N SER A 332 5.37 3.60 19.75
CA SER A 332 4.64 4.78 20.25
C SER A 332 3.84 5.48 19.15
N GLY A 333 4.34 5.50 17.92
CA GLY A 333 3.65 6.05 16.75
C GLY A 333 2.39 5.27 16.36
N ARG A 334 2.29 3.99 16.75
CA ARG A 334 1.16 3.09 16.46
C ARG A 334 0.20 2.92 17.63
N ARG A 335 0.35 3.68 18.71
CA ARG A 335 -0.56 3.57 19.85
C ARG A 335 -1.96 4.02 19.47
N ILE A 336 -2.99 3.35 20.00
CA ILE A 336 -4.36 3.85 19.91
C ILE A 336 -4.51 5.06 20.84
N LEU A 337 -5.38 6.01 20.48
CA LEU A 337 -5.57 7.28 21.21
C LEU A 337 -6.97 7.46 21.80
N LYS A 338 -7.92 6.58 21.45
CA LYS A 338 -9.27 6.64 22.02
C LYS A 338 -9.27 5.98 23.39
N ASP A 339 -10.10 6.50 24.29
CA ASP A 339 -10.37 5.89 25.59
C ASP A 339 -10.78 4.41 25.38
N ILE A 340 -10.12 3.52 26.15
CA ILE A 340 -10.34 2.07 26.14
C ILE A 340 -11.52 1.71 27.02
#